data_AF-A0A349Q278-F1
#
_entry.id   AF-A0A349Q278-F1
#
_cell.length_a   1.000
_cell.length_b   1.000
_cell.length_c   1.000
_cell.angle_alpha   90.00
_cell.angle_beta   90.00
_cell.angle_gamma   90.00
#
_symmetry.space_group_name_H-M   'P 1'
#
loop_
_entity.id
_entity.type
_entity.pdbx_description
1 polymer ?
#
loop_
_entity_poly.entity_id
_entity_poly.type
_entity_poly.pdbx_seq_one_letter_code
_entity_poly.pdbx_strand_id
1 'polypeptide(L)'
;MEKKNNHGGARENSGRLKKNDVISMIEQMDKRLVPDTVWDSLAKLVEECDIQAIKTWLGYRYGQPKQVIDATTEIINEVPVQLTDEQFKKALQEIKQR
;
A
#
# COMPACT_ATOMS: atom_id res chain seq x y z
N MET A 1 -10.59 35.64 -11.56
CA MET A 1 -11.05 34.46 -10.78
C MET A 1 -9.86 33.54 -10.59
N GLU A 2 -9.31 33.50 -9.38
CA GLU A 2 -8.14 32.67 -9.06
C GLU A 2 -8.50 31.18 -9.05
N LYS A 3 -7.68 30.35 -9.71
CA LYS A 3 -7.82 28.89 -9.68
C LYS A 3 -7.43 28.38 -8.28
N LYS A 4 -8.42 28.14 -7.43
CA LYS A 4 -8.25 27.43 -6.15
C LYS A 4 -7.75 26.00 -6.40
N ASN A 5 -6.46 25.79 -6.15
CA ASN A 5 -5.97 24.77 -5.21
C ASN A 5 -6.53 23.34 -5.38
N ASN A 6 -5.99 22.57 -6.34
CA ASN A 6 -6.07 21.10 -6.42
C ASN A 6 -5.24 20.42 -5.30
N HIS A 7 -5.45 20.79 -4.05
CA HIS A 7 -4.75 20.20 -2.91
C HIS A 7 -5.63 19.13 -2.28
N GLY A 8 -5.49 17.89 -2.76
CA GLY A 8 -6.04 16.67 -2.16
C GLY A 8 -7.37 16.21 -2.75
N GLY A 9 -7.31 15.23 -3.66
CA GLY A 9 -8.49 14.52 -4.15
C GLY A 9 -8.42 14.27 -5.66
N ALA A 10 -8.10 13.03 -6.04
CA ALA A 10 -8.06 12.49 -7.39
C ALA A 10 -7.24 13.29 -8.43
N ARG A 11 -6.02 12.80 -8.72
CA ARG A 11 -5.28 13.21 -9.93
C ARG A 11 -5.92 12.57 -11.16
N GLU A 12 -5.78 13.19 -12.34
CA GLU A 12 -6.09 12.50 -13.60
C GLU A 12 -5.29 11.18 -13.66
N ASN A 13 -5.97 10.09 -14.05
CA ASN A 13 -5.45 8.72 -14.03
C ASN A 13 -5.05 8.14 -12.65
N SER A 14 -5.46 8.78 -11.54
CA SER A 14 -5.32 8.16 -10.22
C SER A 14 -6.47 7.23 -9.87
N GLY A 15 -6.16 6.16 -9.16
CA GLY A 15 -7.14 5.17 -8.69
C GLY A 15 -7.13 3.87 -9.48
N ARG A 16 -8.06 2.97 -9.14
CA ARG A 16 -8.20 1.68 -9.80
C ARG A 16 -8.64 1.89 -11.25
N LEU A 17 -7.95 1.24 -12.18
CA LEU A 17 -8.26 1.26 -13.59
C LEU A 17 -9.72 0.84 -13.83
N LYS A 18 -10.44 1.54 -14.73
CA LYS A 18 -11.82 1.21 -15.04
C LYS A 18 -11.87 -0.15 -15.73
N LYS A 19 -12.98 -0.86 -15.54
CA LYS A 19 -13.16 -2.22 -16.10
C LYS A 19 -12.91 -2.28 -17.61
N ASN A 20 -13.39 -1.29 -18.37
CA ASN A 20 -13.22 -1.26 -19.82
C ASN A 20 -11.76 -1.07 -20.23
N ASP A 21 -11.01 -0.27 -19.50
CA ASP A 21 -9.59 -0.02 -19.80
C ASP A 21 -8.76 -1.28 -19.50
N VAL A 22 -9.11 -2.04 -18.45
CA VAL A 22 -8.52 -3.36 -18.16
C VAL A 22 -8.77 -4.34 -19.32
N ILE A 23 -10.00 -4.39 -19.84
CA ILE A 23 -10.36 -5.28 -20.96
C ILE A 23 -9.58 -4.88 -22.23
N SER A 24 -9.55 -3.59 -22.58
CA SER A 24 -8.78 -3.08 -23.72
C SER A 24 -7.29 -3.42 -23.62
N MET A 25 -6.73 -3.35 -22.41
CA MET A 25 -5.34 -3.72 -22.16
C MET A 25 -5.12 -5.23 -22.36
N ILE A 26 -6.01 -6.08 -21.86
CA ILE A 26 -5.94 -7.53 -22.08
C ILE A 26 -6.01 -7.84 -23.58
N GLU A 27 -6.94 -7.24 -24.32
CA GLU A 27 -7.05 -7.43 -25.77
C GLU A 27 -5.79 -6.99 -26.52
N GLN A 28 -5.13 -5.91 -26.10
CA GLN A 28 -3.85 -5.48 -26.68
C GLN A 28 -2.72 -6.46 -26.38
N MET A 29 -2.72 -7.06 -25.18
CA MET A 29 -1.76 -8.09 -24.81
C MET A 29 -1.98 -9.36 -25.65
N ASP A 30 -3.23 -9.81 -25.78
CA ASP A 30 -3.61 -11.00 -26.56
C ASP A 30 -3.28 -10.84 -28.06
N LYS A 31 -3.41 -9.62 -28.61
CA LYS A 31 -2.99 -9.31 -29.99
C LYS A 31 -1.49 -9.52 -30.21
N ARG A 32 -0.67 -9.30 -29.19
CA ARG A 32 0.79 -9.39 -29.29
C ARG A 32 1.32 -10.78 -28.94
N LEU A 33 0.67 -11.47 -28.01
CA LEU A 33 1.08 -12.77 -27.52
C LEU A 33 -0.15 -13.62 -27.21
N VAL A 34 -0.25 -14.79 -27.83
CA VAL A 34 -1.40 -15.68 -27.65
C VAL A 34 -1.38 -16.27 -26.23
N PRO A 35 -2.50 -16.30 -25.50
CA PRO A 35 -2.54 -16.77 -24.11
C PRO A 35 -1.90 -18.15 -23.91
N ASP A 36 -2.16 -19.12 -24.78
CA ASP A 36 -1.60 -20.47 -24.67
C ASP A 36 -0.07 -20.48 -24.72
N THR A 37 0.53 -19.66 -25.58
CA THR A 37 1.99 -19.55 -25.69
C THR A 37 2.63 -18.94 -24.43
N VAL A 38 1.88 -18.10 -23.70
CA VAL A 38 2.30 -17.52 -22.41
C VAL A 38 2.30 -18.61 -21.35
N TRP A 39 1.25 -19.44 -21.32
CA TRP A 39 1.13 -20.54 -20.36
C TRP A 39 2.24 -21.57 -20.54
N ASP A 40 2.57 -21.94 -21.79
CA ASP A 40 3.68 -22.85 -22.07
C ASP A 40 5.03 -22.27 -21.63
N SER A 41 5.24 -20.98 -21.86
CA SER A 41 6.46 -20.29 -21.44
C SER A 41 6.56 -20.21 -19.91
N LEU A 42 5.45 -19.96 -19.22
CA LEU A 42 5.37 -19.97 -17.76
C LEU A 42 5.66 -21.37 -17.20
N ALA A 43 5.11 -22.42 -17.83
CA ALA A 43 5.35 -23.81 -17.44
C ALA A 43 6.84 -24.17 -17.54
N LYS A 44 7.51 -23.80 -18.64
CA LYS A 44 8.97 -23.99 -18.78
C LYS A 44 9.77 -23.31 -17.68
N LEU A 45 9.44 -22.05 -17.36
CA LEU A 45 10.12 -21.33 -16.28
C LEU A 45 9.88 -21.97 -14.90
N VAL A 46 8.70 -22.57 -14.68
CA VAL A 46 8.42 -23.36 -13.47
C VAL A 46 9.28 -24.62 -13.42
N GLU A 47 9.43 -25.33 -14.54
CA GLU A 47 10.31 -26.51 -14.64
C GLU A 47 11.80 -26.14 -14.42
N GLU A 48 12.20 -24.93 -14.81
CA GLU A 48 13.54 -24.36 -14.57
C GLU A 48 13.75 -23.85 -13.13
N CYS A 49 12.78 -24.03 -12.24
CA CYS A 49 12.81 -23.60 -10.84
C CYS A 49 12.87 -22.07 -10.65
N ASP A 50 12.36 -21.26 -11.58
CA ASP A 50 12.22 -19.82 -11.36
C ASP A 50 11.17 -19.54 -10.27
N ILE A 51 11.61 -18.89 -9.19
CA ILE A 51 10.80 -18.65 -7.98
C ILE A 51 9.59 -17.76 -8.30
N GLN A 52 9.72 -16.79 -9.21
CA GLN A 52 8.63 -15.87 -9.55
C GLN A 52 7.59 -16.58 -10.42
N ALA A 53 8.03 -17.41 -11.36
CA ALA A 53 7.17 -18.24 -12.18
C ALA A 53 6.36 -19.23 -11.31
N ILE A 54 7.02 -19.91 -10.37
CA ILE A 54 6.36 -20.82 -9.42
C ILE A 54 5.30 -20.09 -8.59
N LYS A 55 5.63 -18.93 -8.00
CA LYS A 55 4.67 -18.12 -7.23
C LYS A 55 3.47 -17.69 -8.08
N THR A 56 3.73 -17.26 -9.31
CA THR A 56 2.69 -16.84 -10.26
C THR A 56 1.76 -18.01 -10.58
N TRP A 57 2.32 -19.17 -10.91
CA TRP A 57 1.56 -20.40 -11.21
C TRP A 57 0.68 -20.85 -10.04
N LEU A 58 1.24 -20.92 -8.83
CA LEU A 58 0.50 -21.28 -7.63
C LEU A 58 -0.61 -20.26 -7.32
N GLY A 59 -0.34 -18.97 -7.53
CA GLY A 59 -1.32 -17.90 -7.38
C GLY A 59 -2.52 -18.04 -8.31
N TYR A 60 -2.31 -18.45 -9.57
CA TYR A 60 -3.41 -18.73 -10.50
C TYR A 60 -4.18 -19.98 -10.12
N ARG A 61 -3.51 -21.05 -9.66
CA ARG A 61 -4.17 -22.34 -9.42
C ARG A 61 -4.88 -22.43 -8.07
N TYR A 62 -4.32 -21.83 -7.03
CA TYR A 62 -4.79 -21.97 -5.65
C TYR A 62 -5.20 -20.62 -5.04
N GLY A 63 -4.99 -19.52 -5.75
CA GLY A 63 -5.18 -18.17 -5.21
C GLY A 63 -4.00 -17.73 -4.35
N GLN A 64 -4.10 -16.52 -3.81
CA GLN A 64 -3.16 -16.02 -2.81
C GLN A 64 -3.64 -16.45 -1.41
N PRO A 65 -2.73 -16.87 -0.52
CA PRO A 65 -3.11 -17.17 0.87
C PRO A 65 -3.71 -15.92 1.52
N LYS A 66 -4.70 -16.12 2.40
CA LYS A 66 -5.35 -15.03 3.12
C LYS A 66 -4.29 -14.28 3.93
N GLN A 67 -4.00 -13.05 3.54
CA GLN A 67 -3.13 -12.17 4.30
C GLN A 67 -3.86 -11.70 5.56
N VAL A 68 -3.35 -12.09 6.72
CA VAL A 68 -3.75 -11.53 8.01
C VAL A 68 -2.70 -10.48 8.36
N ILE A 69 -3.10 -9.21 8.31
CA ILE A 69 -2.25 -8.10 8.74
C ILE A 69 -2.71 -7.74 10.15
N ASP A 70 -1.95 -8.15 11.16
CA ASP A 70 -2.16 -7.69 12.52
C ASP A 70 -1.62 -6.26 12.62
N ALA A 71 -2.51 -5.28 12.48
CA ALA A 71 -2.19 -3.88 12.70
C ALA A 71 -2.20 -3.58 14.20
N THR A 72 -1.23 -4.09 14.95
CA THR A 72 -0.93 -3.62 16.30
C THR A 72 -0.37 -2.20 16.20
N THR A 73 -1.27 -1.23 16.16
CA THR A 73 -0.91 0.17 16.38
C THR A 73 -0.77 0.30 17.88
N GLU A 74 0.46 0.19 18.40
CA GLU A 74 0.74 0.66 19.76
C GLU A 74 0.47 2.16 19.74
N ILE A 75 -0.75 2.54 20.13
CA ILE A 75 -1.07 3.91 20.45
C ILE A 75 -0.23 4.20 21.70
N ILE A 76 0.99 4.69 21.49
CA ILE A 76 1.66 5.48 22.50
C ILE A 76 0.76 6.70 22.63
N ASN A 77 -0.19 6.62 23.55
CA ASN A 77 -0.83 7.80 24.09
C ASN A 77 0.31 8.57 24.73
N GLU A 78 0.99 9.42 23.97
CA GLU A 78 1.64 10.60 24.52
C GLU A 78 0.50 11.41 25.12
N VAL A 79 0.04 11.00 26.31
CA VAL A 79 -0.69 11.86 27.20
C VAL A 79 0.25 13.05 27.36
N PRO A 80 -0.09 14.24 26.86
CA PRO A 80 0.72 15.39 27.20
C PRO A 80 0.66 15.46 28.72
N VAL A 81 1.80 15.28 29.38
CA VAL A 81 1.90 15.48 30.82
C VAL A 81 1.67 16.97 31.03
N GLN A 82 0.40 17.34 31.18
CA GLN A 82 0.00 18.67 31.62
C GLN A 82 0.55 18.77 33.04
N LEU A 83 1.60 19.57 33.24
CA LEU A 83 2.10 19.83 34.58
C LEU A 83 0.92 20.31 35.41
N THR A 84 0.70 19.67 36.56
CA THR A 84 -0.30 20.17 37.49
C THR A 84 0.12 21.55 37.98
N ASP A 85 -0.83 22.40 38.36
CA ASP A 85 -0.56 23.77 38.81
C ASP A 85 0.47 23.83 39.94
N GLU A 86 0.55 22.79 40.76
CA GLU A 86 1.54 22.67 41.83
C GLU A 86 2.96 22.46 41.31
N GLN A 87 3.13 21.61 40.29
CA GLN A 87 4.42 21.38 39.65
C GLN A 87 4.93 22.65 38.94
N PHE A 88 4.02 23.41 38.33
CA PHE A 88 4.34 24.68 37.71
C PHE A 88 4.78 25.74 38.72
N LYS A 89 4.06 25.87 39.85
CA LYS A 89 4.44 26.81 40.92
C LYS A 89 5.79 26.48 41.54
N LYS A 90 6.09 25.19 41.74
CA LYS A 90 7.38 24.74 42.27
C LYS A 90 8.53 25.09 41.32
N ALA A 91 8.37 24.85 40.02
CA ALA A 91 9.37 25.20 39.01
C ALA A 91 9.64 26.72 38.96
N LEU A 92 8.59 27.55 39.06
CA LEU A 92 8.74 29.01 39.14
C LEU A 92 9.49 29.46 40.39
N GLN A 93 9.30 28.77 41.51
CA GLN A 93 9.97 29.10 42.77
C GLN A 93 11.46 28.77 42.73
N GLU A 94 11.86 27.67 42.09
CA GLU A 94 13.27 27.32 41.87
C GLU A 94 13.98 28.29 40.92
N ILE A 95 13.31 28.76 39.87
CA ILE A 95 13.88 29.75 38.95
C ILE A 95 14.12 31.10 39.64
N LYS A 96 13.24 31.51 40.57
CA LYS A 96 13.39 32.76 41.34
C LYS A 96 14.47 32.69 42.42
N GLN A 97 14.94 31.49 42.77
CA GLN A 97 16.00 31.29 43.76
C GLN A 97 17.40 31.13 43.14
N ARG A 98 17.49 31.11 41.80
CA ARG A 98 18.73 31.26 41.04
C ARG A 98 18.97 32.72 40.69
#